data_AF-A0A3D1ZM67-F1
#
_entry.id   AF-A0A3D1ZM67-F1
#
_cell.length_a   1.000
_cell.length_b   1.000
_cell.length_c   1.000
_cell.angle_alpha   90.00
_cell.angle_beta   90.00
_cell.angle_gamma   90.00
#
_symmetry.space_group_name_H-M   'P 1'
#
loop_
_entity.id
_entity.type
_entity.pdbx_description
1 polymer ?
#
loop_
_entity_poly.entity_id
_entity_poly.type
_entity_poly.pdbx_seq_one_letter_code
_entity_poly.pdbx_strand_id
1 'polypeptide(L)'
;MSTTALAKHFDIPSQSLFNFLTEKSWIEKIDKNWRLTGKGEFEGGEYIQSQKFGEYIGWPKSIIEHAIFQELLEIPLNVEALGKRFDIGSHRF
;
A
#
# COMPACT_ATOMS: atom_id res chain seq x y z
N MET A 1 -2.54 -8.31 10.03
CA MET A 1 -1.31 -8.67 9.28
C MET A 1 -0.60 -7.38 8.92
N SER A 2 0.74 -7.31 8.90
CA SER A 2 1.44 -6.11 8.44
C SER A 2 1.42 -6.01 6.90
N THR A 3 1.58 -4.81 6.34
CA THR A 3 1.65 -4.61 4.88
C THR A 3 2.71 -5.51 4.23
N THR A 4 3.86 -5.70 4.88
CA THR A 4 4.92 -6.60 4.42
C THR A 4 4.48 -8.07 4.40
N ALA A 5 3.69 -8.51 5.39
CA ALA A 5 3.15 -9.86 5.43
C ALA A 5 2.08 -10.06 4.35
N LEU A 6 1.29 -9.03 4.06
CA LEU A 6 0.33 -9.02 2.97
C LEU A 6 1.02 -9.17 1.60
N ALA A 7 2.11 -8.43 1.37
CA ALA A 7 2.90 -8.56 0.15
C ALA A 7 3.49 -9.98 -0.02
N LYS A 8 4.02 -10.56 1.07
CA LYS A 8 4.53 -11.94 1.05
C LYS A 8 3.43 -12.96 0.74
N HIS A 9 2.20 -12.72 1.18
CA HIS A 9 1.07 -13.61 0.87
C HIS A 9 0.76 -13.64 -0.63
N PHE A 10 0.93 -12.52 -1.31
CA PHE A 10 0.71 -12.39 -2.76
C PHE A 10 1.97 -12.65 -3.61
N ASP A 11 3.07 -13.06 -2.98
CA ASP A 11 4.38 -13.25 -3.63
C ASP A 11 4.89 -12.00 -4.39
N ILE A 12 4.50 -10.81 -3.94
CA ILE A 12 4.95 -9.53 -4.52
C ILE A 12 5.96 -8.83 -3.62
N PRO A 13 6.86 -8.01 -4.18
CA PRO A 13 7.74 -7.18 -3.37
C PRO A 13 6.92 -6.19 -2.56
N SER A 14 7.24 -6.05 -1.27
CA SER A 14 6.52 -5.16 -0.36
C SER A 14 6.46 -3.72 -0.87
N GLN A 15 7.51 -3.27 -1.54
CA GLN A 15 7.58 -1.95 -2.13
C GLN A 15 6.49 -1.72 -3.19
N SER A 16 6.24 -2.67 -4.09
CA SER A 16 5.14 -2.57 -5.07
C SER A 16 3.78 -2.47 -4.38
N LEU A 17 3.58 -3.22 -3.29
CA LEU A 17 2.35 -3.11 -2.51
C LEU A 17 2.21 -1.73 -1.86
N PHE A 18 3.28 -1.19 -1.27
CA PHE A 18 3.27 0.17 -0.72
C PHE A 18 2.96 1.22 -1.81
N ASN A 19 3.57 1.10 -2.99
CA ASN A 19 3.30 1.97 -4.13
C ASN A 19 1.83 1.90 -4.56
N PHE A 20 1.27 0.70 -4.66
CA PHE A 20 -0.12 0.48 -5.04
C PHE A 20 -1.11 1.08 -4.03
N LEU A 21 -0.88 0.84 -2.73
CA LEU A 21 -1.67 1.45 -1.66
C LEU A 21 -1.56 2.99 -1.66
N THR A 22 -0.39 3.52 -2.04
CA THR A 22 -0.18 4.96 -2.17
C THR A 22 -0.94 5.53 -3.36
N GLU A 23 -0.91 4.86 -4.50
CA GLU A 23 -1.64 5.25 -5.71
C GLU A 23 -3.14 5.29 -5.48
N LYS A 24 -3.66 4.31 -4.72
CA LYS A 24 -5.07 4.22 -4.36
C LYS A 24 -5.44 5.16 -3.20
N SER A 25 -4.48 5.97 -2.73
CA SER A 25 -4.65 6.95 -1.65
C SER A 25 -5.10 6.32 -0.33
N TRP A 26 -4.73 5.07 -0.06
CA TRP A 26 -5.01 4.39 1.22
C TRP A 26 -3.95 4.71 2.26
N ILE A 27 -2.72 4.83 1.79
CA ILE A 27 -1.60 5.32 2.57
C ILE A 27 -0.95 6.48 1.82
N GLU A 28 -0.26 7.32 2.54
CA GLU A 28 0.53 8.41 1.99
C GLU A 28 1.85 8.49 2.73
N LYS A 29 2.89 8.95 2.04
CA LYS A 29 4.21 9.12 2.64
C LYS A 29 4.38 10.59 3.02
N ILE A 30 4.22 10.89 4.31
CA ILE A 30 4.40 12.24 4.86
C ILE A 30 5.68 12.28 5.70
N ASP A 31 6.60 13.19 5.38
CA ASP A 31 7.81 13.42 6.18
C ASP A 31 8.62 12.14 6.47
N LYS A 32 8.72 11.27 5.46
CA LYS A 32 9.36 9.93 5.49
C LYS A 32 8.62 8.84 6.28
N ASN A 33 7.47 9.14 6.87
CA ASN A 33 6.63 8.17 7.56
C ASN A 33 5.43 7.77 6.69
N TRP A 34 5.02 6.50 6.79
CA TRP A 34 3.79 6.04 6.18
C TRP A 34 2.60 6.41 7.06
N ARG A 35 1.71 7.23 6.51
CA ARG A 35 0.44 7.59 7.12
C ARG A 35 -0.68 6.84 6.43
N LEU A 36 -1.54 6.22 7.22
CA LEU A 36 -2.85 5.78 6.81
C LEU A 36 -3.74 7.01 6.56
N THR A 37 -4.41 7.04 5.42
CA THR A 37 -5.42 8.06 5.10
C THR A 37 -6.79 7.61 5.58
N GLY A 38 -7.78 8.50 5.59
CA GLY A 38 -9.17 8.13 5.89
C GLY A 38 -9.74 7.06 4.95
N LYS A 39 -9.27 6.97 3.70
CA LYS A 39 -9.64 5.88 2.79
C LYS A 39 -9.05 4.55 3.25
N GLY A 40 -7.77 4.53 3.60
CA GLY A 40 -7.15 3.32 4.12
C GLY A 40 -7.80 2.83 5.41
N GLU A 41 -8.16 3.76 6.31
CA GLU A 41 -8.87 3.46 7.55
C GLU A 41 -10.28 2.90 7.28
N PHE A 42 -11.00 3.51 6.34
CA PHE A 42 -12.33 3.03 5.92
C PHE A 42 -12.29 1.60 5.37
N GLU A 43 -11.24 1.26 4.63
CA GLU A 43 -11.02 -0.07 4.06
C GLU A 43 -10.51 -1.08 5.11
N GLY A 44 -10.31 -0.64 6.36
CA GLY A 44 -9.91 -1.49 7.49
C GLY A 44 -8.43 -1.45 7.82
N GLY A 45 -7.66 -0.54 7.23
CA GLY A 45 -6.29 -0.25 7.68
C GLY A 45 -6.30 0.30 9.11
N GLU A 46 -5.32 -0.08 9.90
CA GLU A 46 -5.16 0.39 11.27
C GLU A 46 -3.69 0.60 11.60
N TYR A 47 -3.38 1.57 12.45
CA TYR A 47 -2.04 1.70 13.00
C TYR A 47 -1.81 0.65 14.08
N ILE A 48 -0.98 -0.33 13.77
CA ILE A 48 -0.52 -1.34 14.72
C ILE A 48 0.79 -0.88 15.34
N GLN A 49 0.79 -0.73 16.66
CA GLN A 49 2.02 -0.52 17.43
C GLN A 49 2.62 -1.87 17.80
N SER A 50 3.86 -2.14 17.38
CA SER A 50 4.59 -3.32 17.82
C SER A 50 5.83 -2.93 18.61
N GLN A 51 5.99 -3.52 19.79
CA GLN A 51 7.20 -3.35 20.60
C GLN A 51 8.49 -3.74 19.86
N LYS A 52 8.40 -4.60 18.83
CA LYS A 52 9.56 -5.11 18.10
C LYS A 52 9.89 -4.32 16.82
N PHE A 53 8.90 -3.70 16.19
CA PHE A 53 9.06 -3.05 14.88
C PHE A 53 8.63 -1.58 14.84
N GLY A 54 8.10 -1.04 15.94
CA GLY A 54 7.52 0.30 16.00
C GLY A 54 6.08 0.34 15.47
N GLU A 55 5.62 1.55 15.14
CA GLU A 55 4.34 1.80 14.50
C GLU A 55 4.37 1.43 13.02
N TYR A 56 3.43 0.60 12.60
CA TYR A 56 3.22 0.25 11.20
C TYR A 56 1.74 0.10 10.88
N ILE A 57 1.42 0.13 9.59
CA ILE A 57 0.04 -0.05 9.12
C ILE A 57 -0.26 -1.55 9.04
N GLY A 58 -1.25 -1.98 9.80
CA GLY A 58 -1.82 -3.31 9.76
C GLY A 58 -3.08 -3.36 8.93
N TRP A 59 -3.28 -4.50 8.28
CA TRP A 59 -4.46 -4.79 7.50
C TRP A 59 -5.13 -6.09 7.97
N PRO A 60 -6.47 -6.16 7.97
CA PRO A 60 -7.23 -7.36 8.26
C PRO A 60 -7.11 -8.35 7.11
N LYS A 61 -7.36 -9.64 7.39
CA LYS A 61 -7.30 -10.67 6.33
C LYS A 61 -8.37 -10.48 5.26
N SER A 62 -9.52 -9.90 5.63
CA SER A 62 -10.61 -9.61 4.68
C SER A 62 -10.20 -8.64 3.56
N ILE A 63 -9.13 -7.85 3.74
CA ILE A 63 -8.61 -6.99 2.69
C ILE A 63 -8.03 -7.78 1.51
N ILE A 64 -7.59 -9.01 1.74
CA ILE A 64 -7.00 -9.89 0.71
C ILE A 64 -8.05 -10.20 -0.37
N GLU A 65 -9.31 -10.28 0.02
CA GLU A 65 -10.45 -10.56 -0.85
C GLU A 65 -10.98 -9.29 -1.54
N HIS A 66 -10.42 -8.12 -1.20
CA HIS A 66 -10.87 -6.84 -1.71
C HIS A 66 -10.54 -6.69 -3.21
N ALA A 67 -11.46 -6.12 -3.98
CA ALA A 67 -11.35 -5.98 -5.43
C ALA A 67 -10.09 -5.20 -5.88
N ILE A 68 -9.58 -4.32 -5.03
CA ILE A 68 -8.33 -3.59 -5.27
C ILE A 68 -7.13 -4.55 -5.44
N PHE A 69 -7.08 -5.66 -4.70
CA PHE A 69 -6.01 -6.66 -4.84
C PHE A 69 -6.25 -7.57 -6.04
N GLN A 70 -7.51 -7.74 -6.45
CA GLN A 70 -7.83 -8.40 -7.71
C GLN A 70 -7.22 -7.58 -8.87
N GLU A 71 -7.40 -6.26 -8.89
CA GLU A 71 -6.75 -5.39 -9.88
C GLU A 71 -5.21 -5.50 -9.88
N LEU A 72 -4.59 -5.67 -8.71
CA LEU A 72 -3.15 -5.87 -8.58
C LEU A 72 -2.66 -7.23 -9.11
N LEU A 73 -3.49 -8.28 -8.99
CA LEU A 73 -3.15 -9.66 -9.37
C LEU A 73 -3.62 -10.03 -10.78
N GLU A 74 -4.63 -9.35 -11.30
CA GLU A 74 -5.28 -9.58 -12.58
C GLU A 74 -4.63 -8.77 -13.72
N ILE A 75 -3.39 -8.31 -13.59
CA ILE A 75 -2.71 -7.60 -14.67
C ILE A 75 -2.13 -8.66 -15.64
N PRO A 76 -2.78 -8.99 -16.79
CA PRO A 76 -2.03 -9.57 -17.89
C PRO A 76 -0.98 -8.54 -18.29
N LEU A 77 0.24 -9.01 -18.47
CA LEU A 77 1.48 -8.27 -18.70
C LEU A 77 1.40 -7.35 -19.94
N ASN A 78 0.63 -6.24 -19.91
CA ASN A 78 0.63 -5.22 -20.95
C ASN A 78 -0.17 -3.95 -20.55
N VAL A 79 0.48 -2.78 -20.74
CA VAL A 79 -0.02 -1.39 -20.93
C VAL A 79 -0.01 -0.32 -19.83
N GLU A 80 0.12 -0.58 -18.52
CA GLU A 80 0.15 0.53 -17.51
C GLU A 80 1.29 0.49 -16.49
N ALA A 81 2.12 -0.56 -16.45
CA ALA A 81 3.24 -0.67 -15.51
C ALA A 81 4.42 0.31 -15.77
N LEU A 82 4.30 1.24 -16.72
CA LEU A 82 5.38 2.15 -17.14
C LEU A 82 5.01 3.64 -17.17
N GLY A 83 3.75 4.03 -16.91
CA GLY A 83 3.34 5.44 -16.95
C GLY A 83 4.00 6.32 -15.88
N LYS A 84 4.35 5.77 -14.70
CA LYS A 84 4.98 6.50 -13.60
C LYS A 84 6.47 6.21 -13.43
N ARG A 85 7.17 6.15 -14.56
CA ARG A 85 8.58 6.49 -14.63
C ARG A 85 8.80 8.02 -14.74
N PHE A 86 7.76 8.84 -14.58
CA PHE A 86 7.88 10.30 -14.67
C PHE A 86 7.09 11.04 -13.57
N ASP A 87 7.83 11.87 -12.83
CA ASP A 87 7.41 13.09 -12.14
C ASP A 87 6.49 13.01 -10.91
N ILE A 88 7.10 12.83 -9.73
CA ILE A 88 6.74 13.60 -8.53
C ILE A 88 7.97 13.71 -7.63
N GLY A 89 8.97 14.43 -8.14
CA GLY A 89 9.69 15.38 -7.30
C GLY A 89 8.86 16.66 -7.23
N SER A 90 8.89 17.34 -6.09
CA SER A 90 8.24 18.64 -5.83
C SER A 90 6.71 18.65 -5.66
N HIS A 91 6.29 18.42 -4.42
CA HIS A 91 5.42 19.39 -3.74
C HIS A 91 6.13 19.84 -2.45
N ARG A 92 6.97 20.87 -2.59
CA ARG A 92 7.33 21.80 -1.51
C ARG A 92 6.85 23.17 -1.97
N PHE A 93 6.09 23.78 -1.06
CA PHE A 93 5.41 25.07 -1.05
C PHE A 93 6.03 26.19 -1.89
#